data_AF-A0A1B0GPK4-F1
#
_entry.id   AF-A0A1B0GPK4-F1
#
_cell.length_a   1.000
_cell.length_b   1.000
_cell.length_c   1.000
_cell.angle_alpha   90.00
_cell.angle_beta   90.00
_cell.angle_gamma   90.00
#
_symmetry.space_group_name_H-M   'P 1'
#
loop_
_entity.id
_entity.type
_entity.pdbx_description
1 polymer ?
#
loop_
_entity_poly.entity_id
_entity_poly.type
_entity_poly.pdbx_seq_one_letter_code
_entity_poly.pdbx_strand_id
1 'polypeptide(L)'
;MEKDIYGKFTSGEWKIAQDPIRNFVDQNDQKFHFAELTTNGQWKGLWEATFIYLNTPTASEIHRECLSVVRILSRDKTYLDQCITEERINCLLNAANIGSENHNHGSGVVIEALKCLCNLVFNSKKCQEMCLTNTSTKGIINRIHLQKQQEVEYEIQYFDMKLLFLITALNPQVRKKVRDDNGMIHLLEKVQLIIKENQDCDAFF
;
A
#
# COMPACT_ATOMS: atom_id res chain seq x y z
N MET A 1 24.40 18.54 8.69
CA MET A 1 23.13 19.08 8.12
C MET A 1 22.04 18.00 8.08
N GLU A 2 22.31 16.80 7.54
CA GLU A 2 21.34 15.68 7.52
C GLU A 2 20.88 15.19 8.91
N LYS A 3 21.75 15.20 9.93
CA LYS A 3 21.37 14.79 11.30
C LYS A 3 20.20 15.61 11.89
N ASP A 4 20.07 16.88 11.51
CA ASP A 4 18.99 17.75 11.99
C ASP A 4 17.64 17.45 11.29
N ILE A 5 17.69 17.05 10.02
CA ILE A 5 16.48 16.72 9.23
C ILE A 5 15.83 15.44 9.75
N TYR A 6 16.61 14.38 10.00
CA TYR A 6 16.06 13.14 10.54
C TYR A 6 15.58 13.29 11.99
N GLY A 7 16.22 14.14 12.80
CA GLY A 7 15.72 14.47 14.14
C GLY A 7 14.34 15.14 14.09
N LYS A 8 14.13 16.08 13.17
CA LYS A 8 12.82 16.73 12.95
C LYS A 8 11.79 15.77 12.37
N PHE A 9 12.19 14.89 11.46
CA PHE A 9 11.36 13.81 10.93
C PHE A 9 10.83 12.97 12.09
N THR A 10 11.71 12.47 12.97
CA THR A 10 11.33 11.56 14.06
C THR A 10 10.90 12.29 15.34
N SER A 11 10.46 13.55 15.25
CA SER A 11 10.14 14.37 16.42
C SER A 11 8.87 13.95 17.16
N GLY A 12 7.97 13.21 16.50
CA GLY A 12 6.63 12.88 17.02
C GLY A 12 5.58 13.95 16.74
N GLU A 13 6.00 15.13 16.28
CA GLU A 13 5.12 16.26 15.97
C GLU A 13 4.98 16.41 14.45
N TRP A 14 3.83 16.00 13.90
CA TRP A 14 3.65 15.93 12.44
C TRP A 14 3.85 17.27 11.72
N LYS A 15 3.54 18.39 12.39
CA LYS A 15 3.76 19.74 11.85
C LYS A 15 5.25 20.08 11.70
N ILE A 16 6.10 19.55 12.58
CA ILE A 16 7.55 19.70 12.49
C ILE A 16 8.12 18.73 11.45
N ALA A 17 7.53 17.54 11.36
CA ALA A 17 7.99 16.48 10.46
C ALA A 17 7.56 16.67 8.99
N GLN A 18 6.56 17.51 8.69
CA GLN A 18 6.01 17.70 7.34
C GLN A 18 7.08 18.01 6.28
N ASP A 19 7.88 19.06 6.49
CA ASP A 19 8.93 19.44 5.53
C ASP A 19 10.06 18.40 5.44
N PRO A 20 10.59 17.86 6.56
CA PRO A 20 11.53 16.74 6.52
C PRO A 20 11.03 15.52 5.74
N ILE A 21 9.75 15.15 5.88
CA ILE A 21 9.14 14.01 5.20
C ILE A 21 9.09 14.26 3.69
N ARG A 22 8.60 15.43 3.28
CA ARG A 22 8.54 15.82 1.85
C ARG A 22 9.92 15.81 1.22
N ASN A 23 10.90 16.42 1.89
CA ASN A 23 12.28 16.43 1.43
C ASN A 23 12.87 15.01 1.33
N PHE A 24 12.56 14.14 2.29
CA PHE A 24 12.98 12.74 2.21
C PHE A 24 12.39 12.04 0.97
N VAL A 25 11.10 12.23 0.69
CA VAL A 25 10.45 11.65 -0.49
C VAL A 25 11.12 12.14 -1.77
N ASP A 26 11.29 13.45 -1.93
CA ASP A 26 11.88 14.06 -3.13
C ASP A 26 13.30 13.55 -3.42
N GLN A 27 14.12 13.38 -2.37
CA GLN A 27 15.50 12.92 -2.51
C GLN A 27 15.64 11.41 -2.77
N ASN A 28 14.65 10.61 -2.38
CA ASN A 28 14.80 9.15 -2.28
C ASN A 28 13.79 8.36 -3.12
N ASP A 29 12.85 9.01 -3.82
CA ASP A 29 11.80 8.33 -4.60
C ASP A 29 12.34 7.38 -5.68
N GLN A 30 13.54 7.61 -6.20
CA GLN A 30 14.20 6.77 -7.20
C GLN A 30 15.33 5.89 -6.63
N LYS A 31 15.55 5.90 -5.31
CA LYS A 31 16.58 5.07 -4.66
C LYS A 31 16.03 3.69 -4.30
N PHE A 32 16.87 2.67 -4.50
CA PHE A 32 16.52 1.26 -4.26
C PHE A 32 17.30 0.61 -3.11
N HIS A 33 18.40 1.24 -2.67
CA HIS A 33 19.25 0.72 -1.58
C HIS A 33 19.48 1.82 -0.55
N PHE A 34 19.38 1.48 0.74
CA PHE A 34 19.47 2.44 1.85
C PHE A 34 20.54 2.04 2.86
N ALA A 35 21.71 1.59 2.37
CA ALA A 35 22.82 1.12 3.19
C ALA A 35 23.25 2.12 4.28
N GLU A 36 23.20 3.42 3.99
CA GLU A 36 23.52 4.47 4.97
C GLU A 36 22.52 4.49 6.13
N LEU A 37 21.21 4.45 5.82
CA LEU A 37 20.13 4.44 6.84
C LEU A 37 20.10 3.15 7.64
N THR A 38 20.47 2.03 7.04
CA THR A 38 20.49 0.74 7.73
C THR A 38 21.71 0.64 8.64
N THR A 39 22.89 1.05 8.16
CA THR A 39 24.15 1.00 8.93
C THR A 39 24.12 1.89 10.17
N ASN A 40 23.50 3.07 10.07
CA ASN A 40 23.41 4.03 11.18
C ASN A 40 22.15 3.86 12.05
N GLY A 41 21.31 2.86 11.77
CA GLY A 41 20.09 2.55 12.52
C GLY A 41 18.90 3.49 12.29
N GLN A 42 19.04 4.52 11.45
CA GLN A 42 17.98 5.51 11.20
C GLN A 42 16.76 4.90 10.49
N TRP A 43 16.95 3.86 9.68
CA TRP A 43 15.86 3.20 8.95
C TRP A 43 14.69 2.85 9.87
N LYS A 44 14.96 2.25 11.04
CA LYS A 44 13.91 1.84 12.00
C LYS A 44 13.21 3.03 12.63
N GLY A 45 13.94 4.10 12.93
CA GLY A 45 13.37 5.32 13.51
C GLY A 45 12.45 6.05 12.53
N LEU A 46 12.86 6.16 11.27
CA LEU A 46 12.04 6.74 10.21
C LEU A 46 10.79 5.91 9.95
N TRP A 47 10.94 4.58 9.89
CA TRP A 47 9.82 3.65 9.75
C TRP A 47 8.80 3.83 10.87
N GLU A 48 9.26 3.86 12.13
CA GLU A 48 8.37 4.01 13.28
C GLU A 48 7.65 5.37 13.31
N ALA A 49 8.39 6.46 13.14
CA ALA A 49 7.81 7.81 13.09
C ALA A 49 6.74 7.92 11.99
N THR A 50 6.99 7.32 10.84
CA THR A 50 6.03 7.31 9.72
C THR A 50 4.71 6.65 10.10
N PHE A 51 4.73 5.51 10.79
CA PHE A 51 3.51 4.84 11.24
C PHE A 51 2.80 5.59 12.38
N ILE A 52 3.54 6.27 13.26
CA ILE A 52 2.94 7.19 14.25
C ILE A 52 2.10 8.27 13.55
N TYR A 53 2.63 8.88 12.49
CA TYR A 53 1.92 9.91 11.73
C TYR A 53 0.73 9.35 10.93
N LEU A 54 0.88 8.18 10.31
CA LEU A 54 -0.24 7.51 9.61
C LEU A 54 -1.40 7.19 10.56
N ASN A 55 -1.10 6.81 11.80
CA ASN A 55 -2.10 6.54 12.84
C ASN A 55 -2.61 7.81 13.55
N THR A 56 -2.15 9.00 13.17
CA THR A 56 -2.59 10.28 13.74
C THR A 56 -3.63 10.91 12.81
N PRO A 57 -4.94 10.94 13.16
CA PRO A 57 -5.98 11.45 12.26
C PRO A 57 -5.81 12.94 11.90
N THR A 58 -5.28 13.74 12.83
CA THR A 58 -5.01 15.17 12.61
C THR A 58 -3.82 15.43 11.68
N ALA A 59 -3.04 14.40 11.32
CA ALA A 59 -1.92 14.47 10.40
C ALA A 59 -2.30 14.06 8.96
N SER A 60 -3.59 14.05 8.62
CA SER A 60 -4.10 13.61 7.31
C SER A 60 -3.45 14.33 6.12
N GLU A 61 -3.03 15.58 6.31
CA GLU A 61 -2.32 16.40 5.32
C GLU A 61 -0.99 15.80 4.84
N ILE A 62 -0.36 14.92 5.63
CA ILE A 62 0.93 14.31 5.30
C ILE A 62 0.84 12.79 5.11
N HIS A 63 -0.36 12.20 5.18
CA HIS A 63 -0.53 10.75 5.08
C HIS A 63 -0.03 10.19 3.75
N ARG A 64 -0.24 10.92 2.64
CA ARG A 64 0.24 10.49 1.32
C ARG A 64 1.77 10.45 1.26
N GLU A 65 2.45 11.46 1.79
CA GLU A 65 3.90 11.51 1.85
C GLU A 65 4.46 10.46 2.83
N CYS A 66 3.81 10.23 3.97
CA CYS A 66 4.14 9.12 4.86
C CYS A 66 4.05 7.76 4.15
N LEU A 67 3.00 7.51 3.37
CA LEU A 67 2.90 6.30 2.56
C LEU A 67 4.03 6.23 1.52
N SER A 68 4.40 7.36 0.90
CA SER A 68 5.56 7.40 -0.01
C SER A 68 6.85 6.99 0.70
N VAL A 69 7.06 7.43 1.95
CA VAL A 69 8.20 6.98 2.78
C VAL A 69 8.15 5.46 3.00
N VAL A 70 6.99 4.89 3.37
CA VAL A 70 6.81 3.44 3.54
C VAL A 70 7.17 2.70 2.24
N ARG A 71 6.68 3.18 1.09
CA ARG A 71 6.99 2.61 -0.24
C ARG A 71 8.48 2.64 -0.55
N ILE A 72 9.15 3.74 -0.23
CA ILE A 72 10.59 3.94 -0.46
C ILE A 72 11.39 3.00 0.45
N LEU A 73 11.16 3.04 1.77
CA LEU A 73 11.90 2.25 2.75
C LEU A 73 11.68 0.74 2.57
N SER A 74 10.50 0.31 2.12
CA SER A 74 10.17 -1.11 1.88
C SER A 74 10.85 -1.73 0.67
N ARG A 75 11.65 -0.96 -0.09
CA ARG A 75 12.54 -1.50 -1.13
C ARG A 75 13.77 -2.20 -0.54
N ASP A 76 14.20 -1.77 0.65
CA ASP A 76 15.31 -2.38 1.37
C ASP A 76 14.81 -3.49 2.31
N LYS A 77 15.30 -4.71 2.10
CA LYS A 77 14.86 -5.90 2.84
C LYS A 77 15.53 -6.05 4.21
N THR A 78 16.58 -5.28 4.50
CA THR A 78 17.48 -5.47 5.64
C THR A 78 16.75 -5.57 6.99
N TYR A 79 15.79 -4.67 7.25
CA TYR A 79 15.00 -4.65 8.47
C TYR A 79 13.50 -4.92 8.27
N LEU A 80 13.09 -5.16 7.03
CA LEU A 80 11.69 -5.13 6.65
C LEU A 80 10.85 -6.16 7.43
N ASP A 81 11.27 -7.43 7.45
CA ASP A 81 10.55 -8.50 8.16
C ASP A 81 10.48 -8.30 9.69
N GLN A 82 11.47 -7.60 10.26
CA GLN A 82 11.50 -7.28 11.69
C GLN A 82 10.49 -6.17 12.03
N CYS A 83 10.24 -5.27 11.08
CA CYS A 83 9.40 -4.09 11.27
C CYS A 83 7.98 -4.24 10.70
N ILE A 84 7.65 -5.36 10.05
CA ILE A 84 6.26 -5.67 9.69
C ILE A 84 5.52 -6.26 10.89
N THR A 85 4.36 -5.69 11.20
CA THR A 85 3.43 -6.12 12.25
C THR A 85 2.00 -6.11 11.72
N GLU A 86 1.09 -6.85 12.36
CA GLU A 86 -0.33 -6.88 11.97
C GLU A 86 -0.97 -5.49 12.01
N GLU A 87 -0.71 -4.73 13.07
CA GLU A 87 -1.19 -3.35 13.21
C GLU A 87 -0.75 -2.46 12.04
N ARG A 88 0.52 -2.52 11.64
CA ARG A 88 1.04 -1.72 10.52
C ARG A 88 0.45 -2.15 9.19
N ILE A 89 0.25 -3.45 8.96
CA ILE A 89 -0.42 -3.93 7.75
C ILE A 89 -1.88 -3.49 7.73
N ASN A 90 -2.60 -3.57 8.84
CA ASN A 90 -3.99 -3.12 8.94
C ASN A 90 -4.10 -1.60 8.72
N CYS A 91 -3.17 -0.80 9.25
CA CYS A 91 -3.06 0.63 8.96
C CYS A 91 -2.99 0.91 7.44
N LEU A 92 -2.15 0.17 6.71
CA LEU A 92 -2.03 0.32 5.25
C LEU A 92 -3.28 -0.19 4.50
N LEU A 93 -3.91 -1.28 4.95
CA LEU A 93 -5.14 -1.80 4.35
C LEU A 93 -6.30 -0.81 4.51
N ASN A 94 -6.41 -0.19 5.69
CA ASN A 94 -7.37 0.87 5.99
C ASN A 94 -7.10 2.11 5.12
N ALA A 95 -5.84 2.56 5.02
CA ALA A 95 -5.44 3.66 4.12
C ALA A 95 -5.77 3.37 2.64
N ALA A 96 -5.70 2.10 2.24
CA ALA A 96 -6.06 1.62 0.92
C ALA A 96 -7.56 1.38 0.75
N ASN A 97 -8.44 1.67 1.72
CA ASN A 97 -9.89 1.39 1.71
C ASN A 97 -10.24 -0.08 1.39
N ILE A 98 -9.36 -1.03 1.72
CA ILE A 98 -9.60 -2.49 1.62
C ILE A 98 -9.46 -3.19 2.97
N GLY A 99 -9.31 -2.40 4.03
CA GLY A 99 -9.23 -2.84 5.42
C GLY A 99 -10.58 -3.15 6.03
N SER A 100 -10.59 -3.42 7.34
CA SER A 100 -11.82 -3.61 8.11
C SER A 100 -12.51 -2.29 8.47
N GLU A 101 -11.75 -1.19 8.49
CA GLU A 101 -12.26 0.14 8.83
C GLU A 101 -12.42 0.99 7.56
N ASN A 102 -13.56 1.66 7.45
CA ASN A 102 -13.86 2.54 6.32
C ASN A 102 -13.60 3.99 6.71
N HIS A 103 -12.40 4.46 6.42
CA HIS A 103 -12.01 5.87 6.60
C HIS A 103 -12.25 6.73 5.37
N ASN A 104 -12.65 6.12 4.23
CA ASN A 104 -12.96 6.78 2.97
C ASN A 104 -11.87 7.78 2.53
N HIS A 105 -10.61 7.33 2.54
CA HIS A 105 -9.50 8.16 2.07
C HIS A 105 -9.65 8.52 0.59
N GLY A 106 -9.17 9.72 0.21
CA GLY A 106 -9.16 10.15 -1.19
C GLY A 106 -8.19 9.34 -2.06
N SER A 107 -8.42 9.33 -3.38
CA SER A 107 -7.69 8.47 -4.33
C SER A 107 -6.17 8.50 -4.19
N GLY A 108 -5.57 9.69 -4.00
CA GLY A 108 -4.12 9.83 -3.88
C GLY A 108 -3.51 9.05 -2.70
N VAL A 109 -4.22 8.95 -1.58
CA VAL A 109 -3.81 8.15 -0.41
C VAL A 109 -4.03 6.67 -0.69
N VAL A 110 -5.19 6.31 -1.25
CA VAL A 110 -5.54 4.92 -1.59
C VAL A 110 -4.51 4.31 -2.55
N ILE A 111 -4.19 5.02 -3.63
CA ILE A 111 -3.23 4.59 -4.64
C ILE A 111 -1.84 4.39 -4.01
N GLU A 112 -1.39 5.34 -3.18
CA GLU A 112 -0.07 5.23 -2.55
C GLU A 112 -0.01 4.07 -1.55
N ALA A 113 -1.08 3.84 -0.79
CA ALA A 113 -1.19 2.70 0.11
C ALA A 113 -1.18 1.36 -0.63
N LEU A 114 -1.88 1.24 -1.77
CA LEU A 114 -1.82 0.05 -2.61
C LEU A 114 -0.41 -0.18 -3.17
N LYS A 115 0.31 0.87 -3.56
CA LYS A 115 1.72 0.79 -3.98
C LYS A 115 2.62 0.27 -2.83
N CYS A 116 2.40 0.75 -1.61
CA CYS A 116 3.11 0.24 -0.41
C CYS A 116 2.86 -1.25 -0.23
N LEU A 117 1.58 -1.67 -0.23
CA LEU A 117 1.20 -3.07 -0.05
C LEU A 117 1.80 -3.97 -1.13
N CYS A 118 1.81 -3.54 -2.40
CA CYS A 118 2.47 -4.27 -3.49
C CYS A 118 3.96 -4.49 -3.19
N ASN A 119 4.68 -3.43 -2.78
CA ASN A 119 6.10 -3.52 -2.45
C ASN A 119 6.34 -4.45 -1.27
N LEU A 120 5.53 -4.35 -0.21
CA LEU A 120 5.67 -5.18 0.99
C LEU A 120 5.44 -6.65 0.69
N VAL A 121 4.35 -6.98 0.00
CA VAL A 121 4.04 -8.37 -0.41
C VAL A 121 5.16 -8.93 -1.30
N PHE A 122 5.71 -8.12 -2.21
CA PHE A 122 6.81 -8.56 -3.07
C PHE A 122 8.12 -8.80 -2.30
N ASN A 123 8.44 -7.95 -1.32
CA ASN A 123 9.74 -7.95 -0.65
C ASN A 123 9.80 -8.73 0.67
N SER A 124 8.66 -9.02 1.31
CA SER A 124 8.60 -9.66 2.64
C SER A 124 7.80 -10.96 2.63
N LYS A 125 8.45 -12.06 3.00
CA LYS A 125 7.78 -13.35 3.21
C LYS A 125 6.78 -13.29 4.35
N LYS A 126 7.14 -12.59 5.42
CA LYS A 126 6.24 -12.36 6.57
C LYS A 126 4.96 -11.66 6.14
N CYS A 127 5.05 -10.65 5.28
CA CYS A 127 3.87 -9.98 4.72
C CYS A 127 3.01 -10.95 3.88
N GLN A 128 3.64 -11.79 3.05
CA GLN A 128 2.94 -12.79 2.23
C GLN A 128 2.16 -13.79 3.09
N GLU A 129 2.72 -14.22 4.23
CA GLU A 129 2.07 -15.12 5.18
C GLU A 129 0.85 -14.46 5.83
N MET A 130 0.97 -13.19 6.21
CA MET A 130 -0.12 -12.42 6.83
C MET A 130 -1.33 -12.21 5.90
N CYS A 131 -1.14 -12.23 4.58
CA CYS A 131 -2.23 -12.14 3.60
C CYS A 131 -3.24 -13.31 3.69
N LEU A 132 -2.90 -14.40 4.37
CA LEU A 132 -3.83 -15.52 4.58
C LEU A 132 -4.96 -15.16 5.53
N THR A 133 -4.67 -14.38 6.57
CA THR A 133 -5.59 -14.09 7.67
C THR A 133 -6.14 -12.67 7.63
N ASN A 134 -5.43 -11.71 7.02
CA ASN A 134 -5.88 -10.33 6.92
C ASN A 134 -6.98 -10.11 5.85
N THR A 135 -7.46 -8.88 5.76
CA THR A 135 -8.57 -8.49 4.88
C THR A 135 -8.17 -8.21 3.42
N SER A 136 -6.88 -8.23 3.07
CA SER A 136 -6.38 -7.77 1.76
C SER A 136 -7.14 -8.35 0.56
N THR A 137 -7.23 -9.67 0.45
CA THR A 137 -7.91 -10.32 -0.67
C THR A 137 -9.42 -10.07 -0.66
N LYS A 138 -10.06 -10.15 0.51
CA LYS A 138 -11.50 -9.91 0.66
C LYS A 138 -11.87 -8.47 0.29
N GLY A 139 -11.09 -7.49 0.73
CA GLY A 139 -11.30 -6.08 0.43
C GLY A 139 -11.17 -5.77 -1.06
N ILE A 140 -10.15 -6.34 -1.72
CA ILE A 140 -9.97 -6.19 -3.17
C ILE A 140 -11.13 -6.84 -3.94
N ILE A 141 -11.50 -8.08 -3.62
CA ILE A 141 -12.59 -8.79 -4.29
C ILE A 141 -13.93 -8.05 -4.10
N ASN A 142 -14.21 -7.56 -2.89
CA ASN A 142 -15.39 -6.76 -2.61
C ASN A 142 -15.43 -5.49 -3.47
N ARG A 143 -14.31 -4.78 -3.59
CA ARG A 143 -14.23 -3.59 -4.43
C ARG A 143 -14.45 -3.92 -5.91
N ILE A 144 -13.83 -4.99 -6.43
CA ILE A 144 -14.05 -5.47 -7.80
C ILE A 144 -15.54 -5.78 -8.04
N HIS A 145 -16.20 -6.41 -7.06
CA HIS A 145 -17.62 -6.71 -7.15
C HIS A 145 -18.49 -5.45 -7.15
N LEU A 146 -18.18 -4.46 -6.29
CA LEU A 146 -18.94 -3.22 -6.14
C LEU A 146 -18.72 -2.21 -7.27
N GLN A 147 -17.66 -2.35 -8.08
CA GLN A 147 -17.41 -1.49 -9.26
C GLN A 147 -18.56 -1.48 -10.27
N LYS A 148 -19.44 -2.49 -10.27
CA LYS A 148 -20.68 -2.47 -11.06
C LYS A 148 -21.61 -1.30 -10.69
N GLN A 149 -21.43 -0.69 -9.51
CA GLN A 149 -22.30 0.33 -8.93
C GLN A 149 -21.61 1.69 -8.73
N GLN A 150 -20.28 1.74 -8.79
CA GLN A 150 -19.49 2.95 -8.50
C GLN A 150 -18.30 3.08 -9.47
N GLU A 151 -18.09 4.29 -9.97
CA GLU A 151 -16.91 4.61 -10.78
C GLU A 151 -15.67 4.64 -9.87
N VAL A 152 -14.75 3.70 -10.10
CA VAL A 152 -13.46 3.63 -9.39
C VAL A 152 -12.38 4.09 -10.35
N GLU A 153 -11.49 4.96 -9.89
CA GLU A 153 -10.37 5.46 -10.70
C GLU A 153 -9.49 4.31 -11.23
N TYR A 154 -9.12 4.40 -12.51
CA TYR A 154 -8.35 3.34 -13.19
C TYR A 154 -7.08 2.94 -12.45
N GLU A 155 -6.32 3.91 -11.90
CA GLU A 155 -5.06 3.60 -11.18
C GLU A 155 -5.31 2.76 -9.92
N ILE A 156 -6.42 2.99 -9.20
CA ILE A 156 -6.85 2.16 -8.07
C ILE A 156 -7.12 0.73 -8.56
N GLN A 157 -7.90 0.57 -9.63
CA GLN A 157 -8.20 -0.74 -10.20
C GLN A 157 -6.94 -1.49 -10.62
N TYR A 158 -5.99 -0.79 -11.24
CA TYR A 158 -4.71 -1.35 -11.67
C TYR A 158 -3.91 -1.88 -10.47
N PHE A 159 -3.78 -1.10 -9.40
CA PHE A 159 -3.02 -1.54 -8.23
C PHE A 159 -3.75 -2.60 -7.40
N ASP A 160 -5.08 -2.59 -7.35
CA ASP A 160 -5.88 -3.68 -6.78
C ASP A 160 -5.59 -5.01 -7.50
N MET A 161 -5.62 -5.00 -8.84
CA MET A 161 -5.31 -6.17 -9.65
C MET A 161 -3.85 -6.61 -9.49
N LYS A 162 -2.92 -5.67 -9.44
CA LYS A 162 -1.49 -5.95 -9.21
C LYS A 162 -1.25 -6.59 -7.85
N LEU A 163 -1.89 -6.06 -6.81
CA LEU A 163 -1.77 -6.59 -5.45
C LEU A 163 -2.37 -7.99 -5.34
N LEU A 164 -3.57 -8.20 -5.88
CA LEU A 164 -4.21 -9.52 -5.92
C LEU A 164 -3.36 -10.55 -6.68
N PHE A 165 -2.78 -10.15 -7.82
CA PHE A 165 -1.83 -10.98 -8.57
C PHE A 165 -0.63 -11.35 -7.72
N LEU A 166 0.05 -10.38 -7.07
CA LEU A 166 1.23 -10.65 -6.25
C LEU A 166 0.91 -11.61 -5.09
N ILE A 167 -0.18 -11.36 -4.36
CA ILE A 167 -0.60 -12.19 -3.23
C ILE A 167 -0.85 -13.64 -3.67
N THR A 168 -1.62 -13.82 -4.74
CA THR A 168 -2.00 -15.16 -5.23
C THR A 168 -0.86 -15.86 -5.96
N ALA A 169 0.05 -15.13 -6.60
CA ALA A 169 1.24 -15.68 -7.22
C ALA A 169 2.23 -16.21 -6.17
N LEU A 170 2.46 -15.44 -5.10
CA LEU A 170 3.49 -15.72 -4.09
C LEU A 170 3.02 -16.63 -2.95
N ASN A 171 1.71 -16.71 -2.67
CA ASN A 171 1.18 -17.56 -1.61
C ASN A 171 0.10 -18.55 -2.13
N PRO A 172 0.44 -19.84 -2.33
CA PRO A 172 -0.49 -20.86 -2.82
C PRO A 172 -1.71 -21.08 -1.91
N GLN A 173 -1.57 -20.90 -0.59
CA GLN A 173 -2.70 -21.03 0.34
C GLN A 173 -3.70 -19.90 0.16
N VAL A 174 -3.20 -18.68 -0.03
CA VAL A 174 -4.08 -17.54 -0.33
C VAL A 174 -4.74 -17.70 -1.70
N ARG A 175 -4.01 -18.20 -2.71
CA ARG A 175 -4.60 -18.53 -4.01
C ARG A 175 -5.76 -19.51 -3.90
N LYS A 176 -5.58 -20.58 -3.11
CA LYS A 176 -6.64 -21.55 -2.83
C LYS A 176 -7.83 -20.87 -2.17
N LYS A 177 -7.60 -20.09 -1.10
CA LYS A 177 -8.65 -19.32 -0.41
C LYS A 177 -9.44 -18.43 -1.36
N VAL A 178 -8.76 -17.62 -2.19
CA VAL A 178 -9.42 -16.74 -3.18
C VAL A 178 -10.28 -17.53 -4.16
N ARG A 179 -9.81 -18.69 -4.62
CA ARG A 179 -10.59 -19.55 -5.52
C ARG A 179 -11.83 -20.11 -4.83
N ASP A 180 -11.67 -20.58 -3.61
CA ASP A 180 -12.73 -21.22 -2.83
C ASP A 180 -13.78 -20.16 -2.39
N ASP A 181 -13.38 -18.89 -2.24
CA ASP A 181 -14.24 -17.73 -1.94
C ASP A 181 -14.83 -17.06 -3.20
N ASN A 182 -15.10 -17.82 -4.27
CA ASN A 182 -15.68 -17.35 -5.54
C ASN A 182 -14.86 -16.26 -6.29
N GLY A 183 -13.60 -16.03 -5.93
CA GLY A 183 -12.77 -15.00 -6.57
C GLY A 183 -12.62 -15.17 -8.08
N MET A 184 -12.66 -16.42 -8.58
CA MET A 184 -12.64 -16.67 -10.04
C MET A 184 -13.85 -16.08 -10.76
N ILE A 185 -15.04 -16.14 -10.16
CA ILE A 185 -16.27 -15.61 -10.76
C ILE A 185 -16.13 -14.09 -10.90
N HIS A 186 -15.73 -13.41 -9.83
CA HIS A 186 -15.54 -11.95 -9.84
C HIS A 186 -14.48 -11.49 -10.85
N LEU A 187 -13.39 -12.25 -10.99
CA LEU A 187 -12.36 -11.97 -12.01
C LEU A 187 -12.87 -12.18 -13.43
N LEU A 188 -13.64 -13.25 -13.69
CA LEU A 188 -14.27 -13.48 -14.99
C LEU A 188 -15.25 -12.37 -15.35
N GLU A 189 -16.10 -11.97 -14.40
CA GLU A 189 -17.01 -10.83 -14.57
C GLU A 189 -16.23 -9.55 -14.90
N LYS A 190 -15.10 -9.29 -14.22
CA LYS A 190 -14.27 -8.12 -14.49
C LYS A 190 -13.67 -8.15 -15.90
N VAL A 191 -13.19 -9.30 -16.36
CA VAL A 191 -12.68 -9.47 -17.73
C VAL A 191 -13.79 -9.20 -18.75
N GLN A 192 -14.99 -9.73 -18.54
CA GLN A 192 -16.13 -9.49 -19.43
C GLN A 192 -16.50 -8.00 -19.51
N LEU A 193 -16.49 -7.29 -18.37
CA LEU A 193 -16.73 -5.85 -18.33
C LEU A 193 -15.67 -5.08 -19.15
N ILE A 194 -14.38 -5.38 -18.95
CA ILE A 194 -13.29 -4.75 -19.70
C ILE A 194 -13.43 -5.01 -21.19
N ILE A 195 -13.71 -6.26 -21.60
CA ILE A 195 -13.90 -6.60 -23.02
C ILE A 195 -15.06 -5.79 -23.61
N LYS A 196 -16.19 -5.70 -22.91
CA LYS A 196 -17.35 -4.95 -23.37
C LYS A 196 -17.04 -3.46 -23.53
N GLU A 197 -16.39 -2.84 -22.55
CA GLU A 197 -15.98 -1.42 -22.60
C GLU A 197 -15.08 -1.12 -23.80
N ASN A 198 -14.19 -2.05 -24.17
CA ASN A 198 -13.31 -1.87 -25.34
C ASN A 198 -14.03 -2.13 -26.67
N GLN A 199 -14.98 -3.08 -26.72
CA GLN A 199 -15.79 -3.34 -27.93
C GLN A 199 -16.74 -2.18 -28.24
N ASP A 200 -17.34 -1.57 -27.21
CA ASP A 200 -18.22 -0.41 -27.36
C ASP A 200 -17.42 0.83 -27.85
N CYS A 201 -16.13 0.95 -27.52
CA CYS A 201 -15.24 2.00 -28.04
C CYS A 201 -14.90 1.83 -29.53
N ASP A 202 -14.74 0.59 -30.01
CA ASP A 202 -14.46 0.30 -31.43
C ASP A 202 -15.69 0.52 -32.34
N ALA A 203 -16.89 0.63 -31.78
CA ALA A 203 -18.13 0.88 -32.53
C ALA A 203 -18.39 2.36 -32.88
N PHE A 204 -17.52 3.28 -32.42
CA PHE A 204 -17.60 4.72 -32.70
C PHE A 204 -16.57 5.21 -33.73
N PHE A 205 -15.86 4.30 -34.40
CA PHE A 205 -14.99 4.57 -35.55
C PHE A 205 -15.50 3.86 -36.81
#